data_AF-A0AAE0CP98-F1
#
_entry.id   AF-A0AAE0CP98-F1
#
_cell.length_a   1.000
_cell.length_b   1.000
_cell.length_c   1.000
_cell.angle_alpha   90.00
_cell.angle_beta   90.00
_cell.angle_gamma   90.00
#
_symmetry.space_group_name_H-M   'P 1'
#
loop_
_entity.id
_entity.type
_entity.pdbx_description
1 polymer ?
#
loop_
_entity_poly.entity_id
_entity_poly.type
_entity_poly.pdbx_seq_one_letter_code
_entity_poly.pdbx_strand_id
1 'polypeptide(L)'
;MTSGISRVQQEYLQSFEAQQRNENRKVKVRGNYNRWTVEQTNLLLQLMVEAVSCGWCDASGLLSKQTIETWILPSLNAKLNCNKTYNNYQSRLKRFKAQYQRYIKLMQHSSGFG
;
A
#
# COMPACT_ATOMS: atom_id res chain seq x y z
N MET A 1 38.09 -46.89 -2.47
CA MET A 1 36.85 -47.56 -2.05
C MET A 1 35.84 -46.48 -1.68
N THR A 2 35.09 -45.97 -2.66
CA THR A 2 34.11 -44.90 -2.44
C THR A 2 32.93 -45.50 -1.70
N SER A 3 32.76 -45.13 -0.42
CA SER A 3 31.65 -45.60 0.42
C SER A 3 30.32 -45.27 -0.25
N GLY A 4 29.62 -46.31 -0.69
CA GLY A 4 28.32 -46.21 -1.34
C GLY A 4 27.29 -45.72 -0.33
N ILE A 5 26.78 -44.52 -0.57
CA ILE A 5 25.67 -43.95 0.19
C ILE A 5 24.46 -44.90 0.07
N SER A 6 23.83 -45.23 1.21
CA SER A 6 22.67 -46.10 1.23
C SER A 6 21.52 -45.46 0.45
N ARG A 7 20.74 -46.27 -0.27
CA ARG A 7 19.57 -45.83 -1.07
C ARG A 7 18.63 -44.90 -0.29
N VAL A 8 18.46 -45.16 1.01
CA VAL A 8 17.63 -44.36 1.92
C VAL A 8 18.17 -42.94 2.09
N GLN A 9 19.50 -42.78 2.17
CA GLN A 9 20.14 -41.48 2.27
C GLN A 9 20.04 -40.70 0.94
N GLN A 10 20.02 -41.41 -0.19
CA GLN A 10 19.83 -40.79 -1.49
C GLN A 10 18.40 -40.30 -1.71
N GLU A 11 17.41 -41.07 -1.24
CA GLU A 11 16.00 -40.65 -1.23
C GLU A 11 15.78 -39.47 -0.27
N TYR A 12 16.47 -39.44 0.88
CA TYR A 12 16.43 -38.33 1.83
C TYR A 12 16.97 -37.01 1.21
N LEU A 13 18.15 -37.06 0.58
CA LEU A 13 18.74 -35.89 -0.10
C LEU A 13 17.84 -35.39 -1.24
N GLN A 14 17.25 -36.29 -2.05
CA GLN A 14 16.31 -35.90 -3.10
C GLN A 14 15.03 -35.26 -2.55
N SER A 15 14.49 -35.76 -1.45
CA SER A 15 13.31 -35.16 -0.80
C SER A 15 13.59 -33.77 -0.22
N PHE A 16 14.79 -33.57 0.35
CA PHE A 16 15.24 -32.30 0.92
C PHE A 16 15.44 -31.23 -0.17
N GLU A 17 16.07 -31.59 -1.29
CA GLU A 17 16.24 -30.69 -2.44
C GLU A 17 14.90 -30.36 -3.12
N ALA A 18 13.96 -31.31 -3.17
CA ALA A 18 12.62 -31.09 -3.70
C ALA A 18 11.79 -30.12 -2.83
N GLN A 19 11.96 -30.14 -1.51
CA GLN A 19 11.36 -29.16 -0.60
C GLN A 19 11.95 -27.75 -0.81
N GLN A 20 13.29 -27.64 -0.88
CA GLN A 20 13.97 -26.35 -1.14
C GLN A 20 13.58 -25.73 -2.50
N ARG A 21 13.34 -26.55 -3.53
CA ARG A 21 12.93 -26.08 -4.86
C ARG A 21 11.47 -25.61 -4.92
N ASN A 22 10.59 -26.19 -4.10
CA ASN A 22 9.16 -25.83 -4.06
C ASN A 22 8.87 -24.56 -3.25
N GLU A 23 9.67 -24.27 -2.21
CA GLU A 23 9.55 -22.99 -1.49
C GLU A 23 9.96 -21.79 -2.36
N ASN A 24 10.91 -21.98 -3.28
CA ASN A 24 11.35 -20.93 -4.20
C ASN A 24 10.42 -20.69 -5.41
N ARG A 25 9.41 -21.54 -5.64
CA ARG A 25 8.46 -21.41 -6.75
C ARG A 25 7.03 -21.22 -6.26
N LYS A 26 6.76 -20.09 -5.58
CA LYS A 26 5.41 -19.47 -5.54
C LYS A 26 5.35 -18.07 -4.92
N VAL A 27 6.39 -17.24 -5.06
CA VAL A 27 6.15 -15.79 -5.03
C VAL A 27 5.55 -15.42 -6.38
N LYS A 28 4.23 -15.58 -6.48
CA LYS A 28 3.44 -14.91 -7.53
C LYS A 28 3.75 -13.42 -7.33
N VAL A 29 4.62 -12.84 -8.17
CA VAL A 29 4.85 -11.40 -8.18
C VAL A 29 3.49 -10.79 -8.48
N ARG A 30 2.77 -10.43 -7.42
CA ARG A 30 1.57 -9.61 -7.51
C ARG A 30 2.10 -8.34 -8.16
N GLY A 31 1.85 -8.21 -9.46
CA GLY A 31 2.40 -7.14 -10.29
C GLY A 31 2.34 -5.84 -9.52
N ASN A 32 3.45 -5.11 -9.53
CA ASN A 32 3.82 -3.96 -8.69
C ASN A 32 2.64 -2.99 -8.48
N TYR A 33 1.65 -3.39 -7.68
CA TYR A 33 0.45 -2.64 -7.44
C TYR A 33 0.96 -1.47 -6.63
N ASN A 34 0.72 -0.25 -7.09
CA ASN A 34 1.28 0.97 -6.51
C ASN A 34 0.70 1.20 -5.09
N ARG A 35 1.09 0.32 -4.16
CA ARG A 35 0.55 0.15 -2.83
C ARG A 35 0.98 1.37 -2.04
N TRP A 36 0.03 1.94 -1.32
CA TRP A 36 0.31 3.04 -0.41
C TRP A 36 0.89 2.45 0.86
N THR A 37 2.13 2.83 1.18
CA THR A 37 2.71 2.56 2.49
C THR A 37 2.06 3.45 3.55
N VAL A 38 2.26 3.11 4.83
CA VAL A 38 1.76 3.94 5.95
C VAL A 38 2.40 5.33 5.88
N GLU A 39 3.70 5.39 5.63
CA GLU A 39 4.45 6.63 5.48
C GLU A 39 3.92 7.50 4.32
N GLN A 40 3.72 6.91 3.13
CA GLN A 40 3.12 7.63 1.99
C GLN A 40 1.71 8.13 2.29
N THR A 41 0.94 7.35 3.05
CA THR A 41 -0.42 7.72 3.46
C THR A 41 -0.40 8.91 4.40
N ASN A 42 0.45 8.87 5.42
CA ASN A 42 0.53 9.92 6.44
C ASN A 42 1.04 11.22 5.82
N LEU A 43 2.09 11.14 4.98
CA LEU A 43 2.60 12.31 4.27
C LEU A 43 1.55 12.90 3.34
N LEU A 44 0.78 12.07 2.62
CA LEU A 44 -0.30 12.55 1.78
C LEU A 44 -1.35 13.32 2.59
N LEU A 45 -1.78 12.79 3.74
CA LEU A 45 -2.74 13.46 4.61
C LEU A 45 -2.20 14.80 5.14
N GLN A 46 -0.94 14.82 5.57
CA GLN A 46 -0.30 16.05 6.04
C GLN A 46 -0.27 17.12 4.94
N LEU A 47 0.20 16.77 3.74
CA LEU A 47 0.23 17.70 2.61
C LEU A 47 -1.17 18.20 2.23
N MET A 48 -2.19 17.35 2.29
CA MET A 48 -3.56 17.78 2.06
C MET A 48 -4.03 18.81 3.10
N VAL A 49 -3.76 18.58 4.39
CA VAL A 49 -4.11 19.52 5.47
C VAL A 49 -3.37 20.85 5.32
N GLU A 50 -2.08 20.80 4.98
CA GLU A 50 -1.27 21.99 4.71
C GLU A 50 -1.84 22.79 3.52
N ALA A 51 -2.18 22.11 2.41
CA ALA A 51 -2.77 22.77 1.25
C ALA A 51 -4.11 23.45 1.56
N VAL A 52 -4.96 22.84 2.38
CA VAL A 52 -6.21 23.47 2.85
C VAL A 52 -5.91 24.66 3.76
N SER A 53 -4.95 24.52 4.69
CA SER A 53 -4.54 25.59 5.60
C SER A 53 -3.96 26.80 4.86
N CYS A 54 -3.28 26.57 3.73
CA CYS A 54 -2.76 27.61 2.84
C CYS A 54 -3.82 28.23 1.90
N GLY A 55 -5.07 27.75 1.93
CA GLY A 55 -6.15 28.29 1.10
C GLY A 55 -6.06 27.90 -0.37
N TRP A 56 -5.40 26.78 -0.72
CA TRP A 56 -5.27 26.33 -2.12
C TRP A 56 -6.45 25.50 -2.62
N CYS A 57 -7.54 25.51 -1.89
CA CYS A 57 -8.80 24.94 -2.32
C CYS A 57 -9.50 25.88 -3.31
N ASP A 58 -10.31 25.29 -4.19
CA ASP A 58 -11.20 26.04 -5.04
C ASP A 58 -12.38 26.63 -4.25
N ALA A 59 -13.26 27.38 -4.92
CA ALA A 59 -14.45 27.97 -4.32
C ALA A 59 -15.42 26.93 -3.71
N SER A 60 -15.30 25.65 -4.07
CA SER A 60 -16.07 24.55 -3.48
C SER A 60 -15.41 23.93 -2.24
N GLY A 61 -14.22 24.40 -1.87
CA GLY A 61 -13.42 23.86 -0.77
C GLY A 61 -12.66 22.58 -1.13
N LEU A 62 -12.54 22.25 -2.43
CA LEU A 62 -11.84 21.06 -2.91
C LEU A 62 -10.46 21.40 -3.46
N LEU A 63 -9.53 20.46 -3.31
CA LEU A 63 -8.22 20.57 -3.93
C LEU A 63 -8.35 20.33 -5.43
N SER A 64 -8.02 21.34 -6.23
CA SER A 64 -8.04 21.24 -7.68
C SER A 64 -7.05 20.20 -8.17
N LYS A 65 -7.35 19.56 -9.32
CA LYS A 65 -6.43 18.61 -9.97
C LYS A 65 -5.05 19.26 -10.19
N GLN A 66 -5.05 20.52 -10.61
CA GLN A 66 -3.83 21.28 -10.86
C GLN A 66 -2.99 21.37 -9.57
N THR A 67 -3.57 21.80 -8.45
CA THR A 67 -2.86 21.88 -7.15
C THR A 67 -2.25 20.53 -6.74
N ILE A 68 -2.98 19.44 -6.99
CA ILE A 68 -2.51 18.09 -6.63
C ILE A 68 -1.31 17.68 -7.49
N GLU A 69 -1.38 17.91 -8.80
CA GLU A 69 -0.31 17.54 -9.74
C GLU A 69 0.92 18.45 -9.63
N THR A 70 0.74 19.74 -9.29
CA THR A 70 1.84 20.70 -9.22
C THR A 70 2.54 20.74 -7.87
N TRP A 71 1.83 20.48 -6.77
CA TRP A 71 2.39 20.67 -5.43
C TRP A 71 2.39 19.41 -4.57
N ILE A 72 1.24 18.74 -4.43
CA ILE A 72 1.11 17.60 -3.51
C ILE A 72 1.92 16.40 -4.01
N LEU A 73 1.68 15.97 -5.25
CA LEU A 73 2.34 14.79 -5.81
C LEU A 73 3.86 14.98 -5.97
N PRO A 74 4.38 16.12 -6.46
CA PRO A 74 5.82 16.33 -6.53
C PRO A 74 6.47 16.31 -5.15
N SER A 75 5.88 16.97 -4.15
CA SER A 75 6.41 16.98 -2.78
C SER A 75 6.44 15.57 -2.17
N LEU A 76 5.39 14.77 -2.39
CA LEU A 76 5.30 13.40 -1.90
C LEU A 76 6.30 12.48 -2.61
N ASN A 77 6.38 12.58 -3.93
CA ASN A 77 7.24 11.75 -4.77
C ASN A 77 8.72 12.04 -4.50
N ALA A 78 9.09 13.31 -4.31
CA ALA A 78 10.45 13.71 -3.98
C ALA A 78 10.87 13.23 -2.57
N LYS A 79 10.01 13.39 -1.56
CA LYS A 79 10.33 13.00 -0.18
C LYS A 79 10.47 11.48 0.00
N LEU A 80 9.64 10.69 -0.69
CA LEU A 80 9.56 9.24 -0.49
C LEU A 80 10.09 8.42 -1.68
N ASN A 81 10.79 9.08 -2.62
CA ASN A 81 11.34 8.47 -3.84
C ASN A 81 10.33 7.55 -4.54
N CYS A 82 9.10 8.03 -4.74
CA CYS A 82 8.04 7.25 -5.35
C CYS A 82 7.44 7.94 -6.57
N ASN A 83 6.67 7.20 -7.36
CA ASN A 83 6.03 7.71 -8.58
C ASN A 83 4.52 7.52 -8.47
N LYS A 84 3.87 8.37 -7.66
CA LYS A 84 2.42 8.44 -7.57
C LYS A 84 1.88 9.42 -8.61
N THR A 85 0.86 8.97 -9.33
CA THR A 85 0.11 9.77 -10.31
C THR A 85 -1.22 10.26 -9.71
N TYR A 86 -1.88 11.17 -10.41
CA TYR A 86 -3.22 11.63 -10.03
C TYR A 86 -4.24 10.49 -9.90
N ASN A 87 -4.18 9.48 -10.79
CA ASN A 87 -5.05 8.30 -10.70
C ASN A 87 -4.80 7.49 -9.42
N ASN A 88 -3.55 7.43 -8.94
CA ASN A 88 -3.23 6.80 -7.66
C ASN A 88 -3.79 7.60 -6.49
N TYR A 89 -3.71 8.93 -6.55
CA TYR A 89 -4.31 9.83 -5.57
C TYR A 89 -5.83 9.66 -5.50
N GLN A 90 -6.54 9.67 -6.63
CA GLN A 90 -8.00 9.47 -6.67
C GLN A 90 -8.41 8.12 -6.06
N SER A 91 -7.68 7.07 -6.39
CA SER A 91 -7.88 5.73 -5.80
C SER A 91 -7.68 5.75 -4.28
N ARG A 92 -6.73 6.57 -3.79
CA ARG A 92 -6.48 6.72 -2.36
C ARG A 92 -7.57 7.52 -1.66
N LEU A 93 -8.04 8.62 -2.25
CA LEU A 93 -9.18 9.39 -1.75
C LEU A 93 -10.43 8.53 -1.60
N LYS A 94 -10.73 7.69 -2.60
CA LYS A 94 -11.87 6.76 -2.52
C LYS A 94 -11.77 5.85 -1.30
N ARG A 95 -10.56 5.36 -0.98
CA ARG A 95 -10.30 4.57 0.23
C ARG A 95 -10.45 5.40 1.51
N PHE A 96 -9.93 6.62 1.56
CA PHE A 96 -10.12 7.50 2.72
C PHE A 96 -11.60 7.75 3.02
N LYS A 97 -12.39 8.10 2.00
CA LYS A 97 -13.83 8.28 2.14
C LYS A 97 -14.50 7.01 2.68
N ALA A 98 -14.17 5.84 2.13
CA ALA A 98 -14.75 4.58 2.60
C ALA A 98 -14.39 4.25 4.06
N GLN A 99 -13.15 4.50 4.48
CA GLN A 99 -12.72 4.29 5.87
C GLN A 99 -13.45 5.24 6.83
N TYR A 100 -13.55 6.52 6.47
CA TYR A 100 -14.28 7.50 7.26
C TYR A 100 -15.76 7.12 7.40
N GLN A 101 -16.42 6.74 6.31
CA GLN A 101 -17.82 6.31 6.34
C GLN A 101 -18.02 5.06 7.22
N ARG A 102 -17.08 4.10 7.18
CA ARG A 102 -17.11 2.93 8.07
C ARG A 102 -17.01 3.34 9.54
N TYR A 103 -16.13 4.29 9.86
CA TYR A 103 -15.98 4.82 11.21
C TYR A 103 -17.25 5.54 11.69
N ILE A 104 -17.80 6.43 10.87
CA ILE A 104 -19.05 7.13 11.20
C ILE A 104 -20.20 6.15 11.45
N LYS A 105 -20.34 5.12 10.61
CA LYS A 105 -21.36 4.08 10.79
C LYS A 105 -21.18 3.33 12.11
N LEU A 106 -19.94 3.00 12.50
CA LEU A 106 -19.65 2.35 13.77
C LEU A 106 -20.07 3.23 14.96
N MET A 107 -19.72 4.51 14.92
CA MET A 107 -20.04 5.48 15.98
C MET A 107 -21.55 5.77 16.09
N GLN A 108 -22.28 5.71 14.98
CA GLN A 108 -23.74 5.93 14.98
C GLN A 108 -24.52 4.80 15.66
N HIS A 109 -24.02 3.55 15.57
CA HIS A 109 -24.68 2.38 16.16
C HIS A 109 -24.08 1.96 17.51
N SER A 110 -23.08 2.67 18.04
CA SER A 110 -22.48 2.38 19.35
C SER A 110 -23.28 2.92 20.54
N SER A 111 -24.39 3.64 20.30
CA SER A 111 -25.26 4.21 21.33
C SER A 111 -26.37 3.28 21.83
N GLY A 112 -26.34 1.99 21.47
CA GLY A 112 -27.41 1.01 21.73
C GLY A 112 -27.07 -0.07 22.78
N PHE A 113 -26.35 0.27 23.85
CA PHE A 113 -26.37 -0.56 25.06
C PHE A 113 -27.57 -0.13 25.90
N GLY A 114 -28.71 -0.77 25.63
CA GLY A 114 -29.90 -0.76 26.49
C GLY A 114 -29.97 -2.03 27.31
#